data_AF-A0A9D4T369-F1
#
_entry.id   AF-A0A9D4T369-F1
#
_cell.length_a   1.000
_cell.length_b   1.000
_cell.length_c   1.000
_cell.angle_alpha   90.00
_cell.angle_beta   90.00
_cell.angle_gamma   90.00
#
_symmetry.space_group_name_H-M   'P 1'
#
loop_
_entity.id
_entity.type
_entity.pdbx_description
1 polymer ?
#
loop_
_entity_poly.entity_id
_entity_poly.type
_entity_poly.pdbx_seq_one_letter_code
_entity_poly.pdbx_strand_id
1 'polypeptide(L)'
;MAPTPPSPRTSPTKSSKRGNYSRLTMEKKAAIIRQVQSGQSQADVAKQFEISKQTISDYPKDKVRIVAAAEMSNGSRLKNVSQGPVPMEVTLEKFANADSEIELCAELTDDKIVRQVLEDDDSGSDNEEPVTALPTCAELTRALVTLSAV
;
A
#
# COMPACT_ATOMS: atom_id res chain seq x y z
N MET A 1 -24.63 -47.16 63.38
CA MET A 1 -24.35 -47.22 61.93
C MET A 1 -23.76 -45.87 61.53
N ALA A 2 -22.47 -45.84 61.18
CA ALA A 2 -21.81 -44.61 60.74
C ALA A 2 -21.92 -44.47 59.21
N PRO A 3 -22.20 -43.28 58.67
CA PRO A 3 -22.18 -43.06 57.23
C PRO A 3 -20.74 -43.12 56.70
N THR A 4 -20.51 -43.95 55.69
CA THR A 4 -19.24 -44.04 54.97
C THR A 4 -19.00 -42.75 54.16
N PRO A 5 -17.77 -42.21 54.15
CA PRO A 5 -17.45 -41.06 53.33
C PRO A 5 -17.37 -41.44 51.84
N PRO A 6 -17.83 -40.58 50.92
CA PRO A 6 -17.69 -40.82 49.49
C PRO A 6 -16.22 -40.75 49.06
N SER A 7 -15.80 -41.72 48.25
CA SER A 7 -14.44 -41.76 47.68
C SER A 7 -14.16 -40.55 46.77
N PRO A 8 -12.91 -40.07 46.73
CA PRO A 8 -12.53 -38.93 45.89
C PRO A 8 -12.69 -39.28 44.41
N ARG A 9 -13.51 -38.49 43.72
CA ARG A 9 -13.73 -38.58 42.28
C ARG A 9 -12.51 -38.00 41.57
N THR A 10 -11.57 -38.85 41.16
CA THR A 10 -10.45 -38.44 40.31
C THR A 10 -10.96 -38.19 38.89
N SER A 11 -11.32 -36.94 38.59
CA SER A 11 -11.52 -36.50 37.21
C SER A 11 -10.17 -36.51 36.48
N PRO A 12 -10.03 -37.18 35.33
CA PRO A 12 -8.82 -37.07 34.51
C PRO A 12 -8.72 -35.66 33.96
N THR A 13 -7.85 -34.85 34.55
CA THR A 13 -7.46 -33.56 34.01
C THR A 13 -6.63 -33.79 32.75
N LYS A 14 -7.30 -33.80 31.59
CA LYS A 14 -6.63 -33.70 30.28
C LYS A 14 -5.84 -32.40 30.28
N SER A 15 -4.53 -32.48 30.51
CA SER A 15 -3.62 -31.36 30.30
C SER A 15 -3.66 -31.02 28.82
N SER A 16 -4.39 -29.96 28.46
CA SER A 16 -4.38 -29.43 27.10
C SER A 16 -2.94 -29.04 26.79
N LYS A 17 -2.27 -29.75 25.87
CA LYS A 17 -1.02 -29.30 25.25
C LYS A 17 -1.27 -27.87 24.78
N ARG A 18 -0.66 -26.89 25.45
CA ARG A 18 -0.74 -25.49 25.02
C ARG A 18 -0.02 -25.45 23.68
N GLY A 19 -0.78 -25.36 22.59
CA GLY A 19 -0.23 -25.27 21.25
C GLY A 19 0.75 -24.11 21.17
N ASN A 20 1.84 -24.28 20.42
CA ASN A 20 2.79 -23.21 20.17
C ASN A 20 2.06 -22.06 19.46
N TYR A 21 1.79 -20.98 20.19
CA TYR A 21 1.18 -19.80 19.62
C TYR A 21 2.21 -19.11 18.73
N SER A 22 2.13 -19.33 17.42
CA SER A 22 2.98 -18.64 16.45
C SER A 22 2.69 -17.14 16.54
N ARG A 23 3.65 -16.38 17.07
CA ARG A 23 3.50 -14.94 17.32
C ARG A 23 3.71 -14.19 16.00
N LEU A 24 2.62 -13.92 15.27
CA LEU A 24 2.68 -13.06 14.09
C LEU A 24 3.18 -11.66 14.44
N THR A 25 4.13 -11.15 13.65
CA THR A 25 4.63 -9.78 13.75
C THR A 25 3.51 -8.78 13.38
N MET A 26 3.60 -7.56 13.90
CA MET A 26 2.61 -6.51 13.62
C MET A 26 2.58 -6.17 12.13
N GLU A 27 3.73 -6.21 11.46
CA GLU A 27 3.86 -6.04 10.00
C GLU A 27 3.05 -7.10 9.23
N LYS A 28 3.20 -8.38 9.57
CA LYS A 28 2.42 -9.46 8.93
C LYS A 28 0.92 -9.27 9.15
N LYS A 29 0.51 -8.90 10.37
CA LYS A 29 -0.90 -8.62 10.67
C LYS A 29 -1.44 -7.42 9.88
N ALA A 30 -0.65 -6.35 9.74
CA ALA A 30 -1.03 -5.18 8.95
C ALA A 30 -1.15 -5.53 7.46
N ALA A 31 -0.26 -6.36 6.91
CA ALA A 31 -0.36 -6.85 5.54
C ALA A 31 -1.65 -7.64 5.30
N ILE A 32 -2.02 -8.53 6.22
CA ILE A 32 -3.28 -9.30 6.18
C ILE A 32 -4.49 -8.35 6.18
N ILE A 33 -4.50 -7.32 7.03
CA ILE A 33 -5.58 -6.34 7.09
C ILE A 33 -5.70 -5.59 5.76
N ARG A 34 -4.57 -5.16 5.17
CA ARG A 34 -4.54 -4.45 3.88
C ARG A 34 -5.13 -5.30 2.75
N GLN A 35 -4.78 -6.59 2.66
CA GLN A 35 -5.30 -7.50 1.63
C GLN A 35 -6.79 -7.78 1.76
N VAL A 36 -7.30 -7.97 2.98
CA VAL A 36 -8.73 -8.18 3.19
C VAL A 36 -9.52 -6.91 2.84
N GLN A 37 -8.97 -5.72 3.13
CA GLN A 37 -9.59 -4.44 2.75
C GLN A 37 -9.55 -4.17 1.24
N SER A 38 -8.54 -4.67 0.53
CA SER A 38 -8.48 -4.58 -0.93
C SER A 38 -9.44 -5.55 -1.63
N GLY A 39 -10.29 -6.28 -0.88
CA GLY A 39 -11.32 -7.17 -1.43
C GLY A 39 -10.86 -8.62 -1.64
N GLN A 40 -9.66 -9.01 -1.18
CA GLN A 40 -9.27 -10.41 -1.23
C GLN A 40 -10.09 -11.25 -0.25
N SER A 41 -10.41 -12.49 -0.63
CA SER A 41 -11.14 -13.40 0.23
C SER A 41 -10.30 -13.79 1.45
N GLN A 42 -10.92 -13.86 2.63
CA GLN A 42 -10.24 -14.31 3.85
C GLN A 42 -9.66 -15.73 3.72
N ALA A 43 -10.26 -16.56 2.85
CA ALA A 43 -9.79 -17.92 2.61
C ALA A 43 -8.46 -17.95 1.86
N ASP A 44 -8.27 -17.04 0.91
CA ASP A 44 -7.03 -16.97 0.13
C ASP A 44 -5.91 -16.33 0.96
N VAL A 45 -6.24 -15.28 1.70
CA VAL A 45 -5.31 -14.64 2.65
C VAL A 45 -4.89 -15.62 3.75
N ALA A 46 -5.81 -16.45 4.26
CA ALA A 46 -5.50 -17.50 5.23
C ALA A 46 -4.46 -18.49 4.73
N LYS A 47 -4.60 -18.95 3.49
CA LYS A 47 -3.66 -19.87 2.85
C LYS A 47 -2.30 -19.20 2.64
N GLN A 48 -2.28 -17.96 2.16
CA GLN A 48 -1.04 -17.23 1.87
C GLN A 48 -0.21 -16.96 3.12
N PHE A 49 -0.86 -16.68 4.26
CA PHE A 49 -0.17 -16.37 5.52
C PHE A 49 -0.07 -17.56 6.47
N GLU A 50 -0.51 -18.76 6.05
CA GLU A 50 -0.55 -19.99 6.86
C GLU A 50 -1.23 -19.80 8.22
N ILE A 51 -2.36 -19.09 8.21
CA ILE A 51 -3.15 -18.80 9.42
C ILE A 51 -4.58 -19.28 9.29
N SER A 52 -5.23 -19.54 10.42
CA SER A 52 -6.64 -19.90 10.42
C SER A 52 -7.53 -18.72 9.98
N LYS A 53 -8.64 -19.01 9.31
CA LYS A 53 -9.66 -17.99 8.97
C LYS A 53 -10.16 -17.25 10.22
N GLN A 54 -10.25 -17.95 11.35
CA GLN A 54 -10.65 -17.37 12.63
C GLN A 54 -9.69 -16.25 13.05
N THR A 55 -8.39 -16.46 12.90
CA THR A 55 -7.35 -15.48 13.24
C THR A 55 -7.50 -14.19 12.41
N ILE A 56 -7.82 -14.32 11.12
CA ILE A 56 -8.07 -13.17 10.24
C ILE A 56 -9.32 -12.40 10.67
N SER A 57 -10.37 -13.12 11.07
CA SER A 57 -11.63 -12.50 11.52
C SER A 57 -11.48 -11.66 12.78
N ASP A 58 -10.45 -11.87 13.60
CA ASP A 58 -10.22 -11.10 14.82
C ASP A 58 -9.42 -9.80 14.59
N TYR A 59 -8.61 -9.72 13.54
CA TYR A 59 -7.78 -8.53 13.25
C TYR A 59 -8.51 -7.23 12.95
N PRO A 60 -9.73 -7.21 12.37
CA PRO A 60 -10.50 -5.99 12.19
C PRO A 60 -10.84 -5.26 13.49
N LYS A 61 -10.96 -5.99 14.61
CA LYS A 61 -11.33 -5.43 15.93
C LYS A 61 -10.23 -4.50 16.47
N ASP A 62 -8.96 -4.86 16.25
CA ASP A 62 -7.78 -4.10 16.68
C ASP A 62 -7.05 -3.41 15.51
N LYS A 63 -7.72 -3.22 14.37
CA LYS A 63 -7.09 -2.78 13.11
C LYS A 63 -6.26 -1.51 13.27
N VAL A 64 -6.76 -0.53 14.01
CA VAL A 64 -6.11 0.77 14.21
C VAL A 64 -4.78 0.61 14.95
N ARG A 65 -4.77 -0.21 16.02
CA ARG A 65 -3.55 -0.48 16.79
C ARG A 65 -2.52 -1.27 16.00
N ILE A 66 -2.97 -2.26 15.21
CA ILE A 66 -2.08 -3.11 14.43
C ILE A 66 -1.39 -2.30 13.33
N VAL A 67 -2.15 -1.48 12.59
CA VAL A 67 -1.60 -0.64 11.53
C VAL A 67 -0.68 0.44 12.11
N ALA A 68 -1.11 1.17 13.14
CA ALA A 68 -0.27 2.20 13.77
C ALA A 68 1.05 1.63 14.31
N ALA A 69 1.02 0.47 15.00
CA ALA A 69 2.23 -0.17 15.50
C ALA A 69 3.15 -0.69 14.38
N ALA A 70 2.60 -1.11 13.23
CA ALA A 70 3.39 -1.50 12.07
C ALA A 70 4.10 -0.28 11.44
N GLU A 71 3.40 0.84 11.25
CA GLU A 71 3.97 2.09 10.72
C GLU A 71 5.08 2.65 11.63
N MET A 72 4.87 2.67 12.94
CA MET A 72 5.88 3.09 13.92
C MET A 72 7.12 2.19 13.92
N SER A 73 6.97 0.91 13.60
CA SER A 73 8.10 -0.02 13.45
C SER A 73 8.90 0.22 12.17
N ASN A 74 8.28 0.79 11.13
CA ASN A 74 8.93 1.16 9.88
C ASN A 74 9.67 2.51 9.98
N GLY A 75 9.14 3.45 10.77
CA GLY A 75 9.74 4.78 10.96
C GLY A 75 10.92 4.83 11.95
N SER A 76 11.10 3.81 12.80
CA SER A 76 12.14 3.82 13.85
C SER A 76 13.46 3.17 13.45
N ARG A 77 13.54 2.53 12.28
CA ARG A 77 14.83 2.23 11.64
C ARG A 77 15.18 3.38 10.70
N LEU A 78 15.62 4.49 11.29
CA LEU A 78 16.73 5.24 10.69
C LEU A 78 17.91 4.26 10.64
N LYS A 79 17.90 3.37 9.64
CA LYS A 79 19.13 2.78 9.13
C LYS A 79 19.96 3.98 8.79
N ASN A 80 21.15 4.06 9.37
CA ASN A 80 22.21 4.95 8.95
C ASN A 80 22.25 4.83 7.42
N VAL A 81 21.56 5.72 6.72
CA VAL A 81 21.82 5.96 5.32
C VAL A 81 23.27 6.36 5.41
N SER A 82 24.16 5.50 4.90
CA SER A 82 25.54 5.90 4.66
C SER A 82 25.41 7.03 3.66
N GLN A 83 25.22 8.24 4.21
CA GLN A 83 25.39 9.47 3.48
C GLN A 83 26.77 9.28 2.84
N GLY A 84 26.80 9.20 1.51
CA GLY A 84 28.06 9.19 0.80
C GLY A 84 28.93 10.33 1.33
N PRO A 85 30.27 10.22 1.24
CA PRO A 85 31.15 11.22 1.81
C PRO A 85 30.68 12.61 1.39
N VAL A 86 30.21 13.39 2.37
CA VAL A 86 29.85 14.79 2.16
C VAL A 86 31.16 15.46 1.73
N PRO A 87 31.23 16.07 0.53
CA PRO A 87 32.46 16.69 0.06
C PRO A 87 32.93 17.72 1.08
N MET A 88 34.22 17.70 1.44
CA MET A 88 34.80 18.62 2.43
C MET A 88 34.70 20.10 2.02
N GLU A 89 34.40 20.39 0.75
CA GLU A 89 34.16 21.74 0.24
C GLU A 89 32.77 22.30 0.59
N VAL A 90 31.83 21.46 1.01
CA VAL A 90 30.48 21.90 1.36
C VAL A 90 30.53 22.39 2.81
N THR A 91 30.55 23.71 2.99
CA THR A 91 30.40 24.34 4.30
C THR A 91 28.94 24.36 4.73
N LEU A 92 28.70 24.44 6.03
CA LEU A 92 27.36 24.56 6.60
C LEU A 92 26.64 25.80 6.06
N GLU A 93 27.39 26.89 5.87
CA GLU A 93 26.91 28.15 5.35
C GLU A 93 26.46 28.03 3.88
N LYS A 94 27.19 27.26 3.05
CA LYS A 94 26.81 27.02 1.65
C LYS A 94 25.53 26.19 1.56
N PHE A 95 25.35 25.23 2.46
CA PHE A 95 24.12 24.45 2.54
C PHE A 95 22.94 25.29 3.01
N ALA A 96 23.11 26.05 4.09
CA ALA A 96 22.05 26.87 4.66
C ALA A 96 21.59 28.01 3.73
N ASN A 97 22.49 28.51 2.89
CA ASN A 97 22.20 29.59 1.93
C ASN A 97 21.82 29.09 0.53
N ALA A 98 21.67 27.78 0.32
CA ALA A 98 21.37 27.23 -1.00
C ALA A 98 20.09 27.84 -1.61
N ASP A 99 19.07 28.05 -0.79
CA ASP A 99 17.79 28.61 -1.23
C ASP A 99 17.77 30.15 -1.21
N SER A 100 18.79 30.79 -0.65
CA SER A 100 18.89 32.25 -0.57
C SER A 100 19.20 32.89 -1.94
N GLU A 101 19.80 32.12 -2.85
CA GLU A 101 20.10 32.54 -4.22
C GLU A 101 18.93 32.29 -5.19
N ILE A 102 17.88 31.60 -4.73
CA ILE A 102 16.69 31.36 -5.54
C ILE A 102 15.93 32.69 -5.63
N GLU A 103 15.92 33.28 -6.83
CA GLU A 103 15.10 34.43 -7.14
C GLU A 103 13.64 34.07 -6.88
N LEU A 104 12.94 34.91 -6.10
CA LEU A 104 11.52 34.76 -5.86
C LEU A 104 10.82 34.74 -7.22
N CYS A 105 10.16 33.62 -7.53
CA CYS A 105 9.31 33.54 -8.71
C CYS A 105 8.36 34.74 -8.70
N ALA A 106 8.42 35.57 -9.75
CA ALA A 106 7.54 36.72 -9.87
C ALA A 106 6.08 36.25 -9.74
N GLU A 107 5.34 36.86 -8.81
CA GLU A 107 3.91 36.58 -8.68
C GLU A 107 3.19 37.03 -9.96
N LEU A 108 2.67 36.05 -10.70
CA LEU A 108 1.75 36.31 -11.79
C LEU A 108 0.45 36.82 -11.17
N THR A 109 0.09 38.06 -11.44
CA THR A 109 -1.23 38.58 -11.06
C THR A 109 -2.31 37.88 -11.88
N ASP A 110 -3.50 37.71 -11.29
CA ASP A 110 -4.66 37.10 -11.97
C ASP A 110 -4.92 37.74 -13.34
N ASP A 111 -4.77 39.07 -13.46
CA ASP A 111 -4.94 39.79 -14.73
C ASP A 111 -3.92 39.41 -15.82
N LYS A 112 -2.72 38.97 -15.44
CA LYS A 112 -1.69 38.51 -16.39
C LYS A 112 -1.95 37.06 -16.80
N ILE A 113 -2.46 36.24 -15.87
CA ILE A 113 -2.90 34.87 -16.15
C ILE A 113 -4.07 34.88 -17.13
N VAL A 114 -5.08 35.71 -16.86
CA VAL A 114 -6.29 35.82 -17.69
C VAL A 114 -5.95 36.31 -19.10
N ARG A 115 -5.06 37.30 -19.23
CA ARG A 115 -4.60 37.77 -20.55
C ARG A 115 -3.90 36.68 -21.35
N GLN A 116 -3.01 35.91 -20.72
CA GLN A 116 -2.29 34.86 -21.42
C GLN A 116 -3.25 33.77 -21.95
N VAL A 117 -4.24 33.36 -21.14
CA VAL A 117 -5.25 32.38 -21.57
C VAL A 117 -6.14 32.92 -22.70
N LEU A 118 -6.41 34.22 -22.73
CA LEU A 118 -7.23 34.86 -23.78
C LEU A 118 -6.44 35.13 -25.07
N GLU A 119 -5.14 35.36 -24.99
CA GLU A 119 -4.27 35.67 -26.15
C GLU A 119 -3.83 34.39 -26.90
N ASP A 120 -3.88 33.22 -26.26
CA ASP A 120 -3.55 31.92 -26.88
C ASP A 120 -4.69 31.30 -27.73
N ASP A 121 -5.86 31.95 -27.82
CA ASP A 121 -7.06 31.41 -28.50
C ASP A 121 -7.34 31.99 -29.92
N ASP A 122 -6.42 32.74 -30.54
CA ASP A 122 -6.64 33.28 -31.90
C ASP A 122 -5.40 33.27 -32.81
N SER A 123 -4.75 32.10 -32.91
CA SER A 123 -3.94 31.74 -34.08
C SER A 123 -4.43 30.43 -34.68
N GLY A 124 -5.59 30.50 -35.34
CA GLY A 124 -6.01 29.46 -36.26
C GLY A 124 -4.97 29.24 -37.37
N SER A 125 -4.42 28.02 -37.44
CA SER A 125 -3.68 27.54 -38.60
C SER A 125 -3.94 26.04 -38.81
N ASP A 126 -4.92 25.79 -39.67
CA ASP A 126 -5.03 24.70 -40.64
C ASP A 126 -4.72 23.25 -40.19
N ASN A 127 -5.80 22.51 -39.93
CA ASN A 127 -6.12 21.22 -40.56
C ASN A 127 -4.98 20.19 -40.72
N GLU A 128 -4.95 19.18 -39.85
CA GLU A 128 -4.95 17.75 -40.23
C GLU A 128 -5.46 16.97 -38.99
N GLU A 129 -6.69 16.45 -39.03
CA GLU A 129 -7.11 15.43 -38.05
C GLU A 129 -6.18 14.21 -38.18
N PRO A 130 -5.54 13.70 -37.10
CA PRO A 130 -5.11 12.32 -37.10
C PRO A 130 -6.36 11.45 -37.00
N VAL A 131 -6.86 11.07 -38.18
CA VAL A 131 -7.90 10.07 -38.39
C VAL A 131 -7.66 8.94 -37.39
N THR A 132 -8.54 8.82 -36.40
CA THR A 132 -8.67 7.59 -35.62
C THR A 132 -9.22 6.54 -36.58
N ALA A 133 -8.34 5.97 -37.41
CA ALA A 133 -8.69 4.96 -38.38
C ALA A 133 -9.17 3.74 -37.60
N LEU A 134 -10.49 3.70 -37.37
CA LEU A 134 -11.17 2.51 -36.88
C LEU A 134 -10.77 1.37 -37.83
N PRO A 135 -10.31 0.24 -37.29
CA PRO A 135 -9.98 -0.90 -38.13
C PRO A 135 -11.18 -1.25 -39.01
N THR A 136 -10.91 -1.45 -40.29
CA THR A 136 -11.95 -1.81 -41.25
C THR A 136 -12.60 -3.14 -40.86
N CYS A 137 -13.88 -3.33 -41.18
CA CYS A 137 -14.56 -4.62 -40.91
C CYS A 137 -13.78 -5.82 -41.45
N ALA A 138 -13.06 -5.66 -42.57
CA ALA A 138 -12.21 -6.70 -43.13
C ALA A 138 -11.00 -7.08 -42.25
N GLU A 139 -10.42 -6.13 -41.51
CA GLU A 139 -9.36 -6.40 -40.54
C GLU A 139 -9.90 -7.12 -39.31
N LEU A 140 -11.07 -6.71 -38.83
CA LEU A 140 -11.75 -7.39 -37.72
C LEU A 140 -12.12 -8.84 -38.07
N THR A 141 -12.62 -9.10 -39.29
CA THR A 141 -12.94 -10.46 -39.73
C THR A 141 -11.69 -11.33 -39.85
N ARG A 142 -10.57 -10.79 -40.36
CA ARG A 142 -9.29 -11.53 -40.46
C ARG A 142 -8.74 -11.91 -39.08
N ALA A 143 -8.85 -11.01 -38.10
CA ALA A 143 -8.45 -11.30 -36.72
C ALA A 143 -9.31 -12.43 -36.11
N LEU A 144 -10.63 -12.39 -36.34
CA LEU A 144 -11.55 -13.40 -35.81
C LEU A 144 -11.27 -14.81 -36.37
N VAL A 145 -11.02 -14.92 -37.67
CA VAL A 145 -10.70 -16.21 -38.31
C VAL A 145 -9.44 -16.81 -37.73
N THR A 146 -8.41 -15.99 -37.51
CA THR A 146 -7.13 -16.44 -36.92
C THR A 146 -7.31 -17.00 -35.51
N LEU A 147 -8.19 -16.40 -34.69
CA LEU A 147 -8.48 -16.86 -33.33
C LEU A 147 -9.31 -18.16 -33.29
N SER A 148 -10.11 -18.42 -34.33
CA SER A 148 -10.93 -19.64 -34.43
C SER A 148 -10.19 -20.87 -34.96
N ALA A 149 -8.94 -20.69 -35.42
CA ALA A 149 -8.10 -21.74 -35.99
C ALA A 149 -7.12 -22.38 -34.98
N VAL A 150 -7.26 -22.08 -33.69
CA VAL A 150 -6.54 -22.68 -32.55
C VAL A 150 -7.52 -23.50 -31.72
#